data_AF-X0T7J5-F1
#
_entry.id   AF-X0T7J5-F1
#
_cell.length_a   1.000
_cell.length_b   1.000
_cell.length_c   1.000
_cell.angle_alpha   90.00
_cell.angle_beta   90.00
_cell.angle_gamma   90.00
#
_symmetry.space_group_name_H-M   'P 1'
#
loop_
_entity.id
_entity.type
_entity.pdbx_description
1 polymer ?
#
loop_
_entity_poly.entity_id
_entity_poly.type
_entity_poly.pdbx_seq_one_letter_code
_entity_poly.pdbx_strand_id
1 'polypeptide(L)'
;MLEFALQAIVNFDHPDNPTYDRGESCEPWPLSEDVVLYSGRPEKHKYNAIMITDRSRRPVVVHGDPNIDCHSPMLVKPRPRPPALAAGRESQQTTGRFFVQDIYRGLSGVERGEVKWLRVIEETSRVSGTPGGAYNQTFLVSAALAFSVKDFLGIVPVQPDGSAYFEVPSGRALYFQALDAEGRLVQSMRTFVQAAPGVTRSCIGCHEYKYGAAAARTPPKAYGREPDRPQPESWGSGFVDYPSMVQPLLDKHCVKCHGGEEGIAAGLDLSGGWTEHFSISYENL
;
A
#
# COMPACT_ATOMS: atom_id res chain seq x y z
N MET A 1 24.09 13.71 17.32
CA MET A 1 23.65 12.31 17.17
C MET A 1 23.11 11.87 18.52
N LEU A 2 21.79 11.93 18.71
CA LEU A 2 21.16 11.26 19.84
C LEU A 2 21.04 9.79 19.44
N GLU A 3 21.86 8.94 20.06
CA GLU A 3 21.60 7.50 20.12
C GLU A 3 20.23 7.32 20.77
N PHE A 4 19.18 7.15 19.96
CA PHE A 4 17.99 6.45 20.41
C PHE A 4 18.42 5.00 20.61
N ALA A 5 18.91 4.70 21.82
CA ALA A 5 19.00 3.32 22.27
C ALA A 5 17.60 2.72 22.13
N LEU A 6 17.43 1.84 21.14
CA LEU A 6 16.27 0.96 21.03
C LEU A 6 16.18 0.21 22.35
N GLN A 7 15.34 0.70 23.28
CA GLN A 7 14.99 -0.05 24.47
C GLN A 7 14.38 -1.37 24.01
N ALA A 8 14.82 -2.44 24.66
CA ALA A 8 14.49 -3.81 24.31
C ALA A 8 12.97 -4.01 24.17
N ILE A 9 12.60 -4.80 23.17
CA ILE A 9 11.28 -5.46 23.12
C ILE A 9 11.17 -6.26 24.42
N VAL A 10 10.10 -6.08 25.19
CA VAL A 10 9.80 -6.88 26.38
C VAL A 10 8.64 -7.79 26.03
N ASN A 11 8.85 -9.10 26.17
CA ASN A 11 7.78 -10.09 26.08
C ASN A 11 7.40 -10.52 27.50
N PHE A 12 6.13 -10.32 27.86
CA PHE A 12 5.61 -10.61 29.20
C PHE A 12 5.50 -12.11 29.48
N ASP A 13 5.23 -12.91 28.44
CA ASP A 13 5.04 -14.36 28.54
C ASP A 13 6.33 -15.14 28.27
N HIS A 14 7.21 -14.60 27.42
CA HIS A 14 8.47 -15.22 26.99
C HIS A 14 9.67 -14.29 27.24
N PRO A 15 10.03 -14.03 28.51
CA PRO A 15 11.04 -13.04 28.85
C PRO A 15 12.43 -13.36 28.28
N ASP A 16 12.74 -14.64 28.12
CA ASP A 16 14.01 -15.13 27.56
C ASP A 16 13.99 -15.20 26.02
N ASN A 17 12.83 -14.97 25.40
CA ASN A 17 12.67 -14.89 23.95
C ASN A 17 11.76 -13.70 23.57
N PRO A 18 12.29 -12.47 23.63
CA PRO A 18 11.49 -11.26 23.42
C PRO A 18 10.80 -11.16 22.06
N THR A 19 11.28 -11.88 21.05
CA THR A 19 10.72 -11.90 19.69
C THR A 19 9.70 -13.03 19.46
N TYR A 20 9.33 -13.79 20.50
CA TYR A 20 8.35 -14.86 20.36
C TYR A 20 6.95 -14.30 20.03
N ASP A 21 6.42 -14.67 18.86
CA ASP A 21 5.19 -14.14 18.26
C ASP A 21 4.06 -15.17 18.16
N ARG A 22 4.21 -16.35 18.77
CA ARG A 22 3.24 -17.47 18.73
C ARG A 22 2.53 -17.68 20.08
N GLY A 23 2.37 -16.62 20.85
CA GLY A 23 1.69 -16.66 22.15
C GLY A 23 0.16 -16.62 22.01
N GLU A 24 -0.55 -16.91 23.09
CA GLU A 24 -2.02 -16.84 23.16
C GLU A 24 -2.52 -15.48 23.69
N SER A 25 -1.59 -14.60 24.07
CA SER A 25 -1.89 -13.31 24.65
C SER A 25 -2.32 -12.30 23.58
N CYS A 26 -3.48 -11.67 23.77
CA CYS A 26 -4.08 -10.76 22.82
C CYS A 26 -4.97 -9.70 23.50
N GLU A 27 -5.46 -8.75 22.70
CA GLU A 27 -6.49 -7.77 23.08
C GLU A 27 -6.14 -6.96 24.34
N PRO A 28 -4.98 -6.28 24.36
CA PRO A 28 -4.58 -5.48 25.51
C PRO A 28 -5.53 -4.30 25.72
N TRP A 29 -5.91 -4.09 26.98
CA TRP A 29 -6.71 -2.98 27.46
C TRP A 29 -5.95 -2.25 28.58
N PRO A 30 -5.27 -1.14 28.28
CA PRO A 30 -4.52 -0.37 29.27
C PRO A 30 -5.43 0.23 30.35
N LEU A 31 -5.06 0.03 31.62
CA LEU A 31 -5.74 0.62 32.78
C LEU A 31 -5.05 1.89 33.29
N SER A 32 -3.71 1.89 33.26
CA SER A 32 -2.83 3.01 33.60
C SER A 32 -1.54 2.93 32.77
N GLU A 33 -0.57 3.79 33.03
CA GLU A 33 0.78 3.71 32.42
C GLU A 33 1.47 2.36 32.70
N ASP A 34 1.18 1.75 33.84
CA ASP A 34 1.93 0.57 34.33
C ASP A 34 1.12 -0.73 34.33
N VAL A 35 -0.19 -0.68 34.04
CA VAL A 35 -1.10 -1.81 34.23
C VAL A 35 -1.95 -2.03 32.98
N VAL A 36 -2.04 -3.29 32.55
CA VAL A 36 -2.82 -3.72 31.38
C VAL A 36 -3.67 -4.94 31.71
N LEU A 37 -4.94 -4.92 31.29
CA LEU A 37 -5.76 -6.12 31.16
C LEU A 37 -5.52 -6.73 29.78
N TYR A 38 -5.56 -8.05 29.67
CA TYR A 38 -5.43 -8.72 28.38
C TYR A 38 -6.11 -10.08 28.42
N SER A 39 -6.36 -10.67 27.26
CA SER A 39 -6.73 -12.08 27.15
C SER A 39 -5.46 -12.89 27.03
N GLY A 40 -5.28 -13.94 27.83
CA GLY A 40 -4.13 -14.84 27.73
C GLY A 40 -4.44 -16.19 28.36
N ARG A 41 -3.60 -17.20 28.11
CA ARG A 41 -3.81 -18.57 28.63
C ARG A 41 -2.94 -18.84 29.85
N PRO A 42 -3.51 -18.89 31.08
CA PRO A 42 -2.75 -19.27 32.26
C PRO A 42 -2.22 -20.70 32.14
N GLU A 43 -1.16 -21.01 32.89
CA GLU A 43 -0.61 -22.36 32.92
C GLU A 43 -1.70 -23.38 33.30
N LYS A 44 -1.80 -24.48 32.55
CA LYS A 44 -2.78 -25.58 32.74
C LYS A 44 -4.24 -25.21 32.44
N HIS A 45 -4.55 -23.99 32.03
CA HIS A 45 -5.87 -23.66 31.50
C HIS A 45 -6.00 -24.16 30.06
N LYS A 46 -7.18 -24.68 29.73
CA LYS A 46 -7.52 -25.05 28.35
C LYS A 46 -7.87 -23.83 27.50
N TYR A 47 -8.51 -22.84 28.13
CA TYR A 47 -9.06 -21.66 27.48
C TYR A 47 -8.39 -20.38 27.99
N ASN A 48 -8.41 -19.33 27.17
CA ASN A 48 -7.98 -17.99 27.56
C ASN A 48 -8.82 -17.46 28.72
N ALA A 49 -8.17 -16.68 29.58
CA ALA A 49 -8.73 -15.99 30.72
C ALA A 49 -8.46 -14.48 30.58
N ILE A 50 -9.29 -13.66 31.24
CA ILE A 50 -8.98 -12.25 31.44
C ILE A 50 -7.91 -12.15 32.51
N MET A 51 -6.77 -11.61 32.13
CA MET A 51 -5.59 -11.46 32.96
C MET A 51 -5.27 -9.97 33.15
N ILE A 52 -4.63 -9.66 34.28
CA ILE A 52 -4.05 -8.34 34.56
C ILE A 52 -2.56 -8.51 34.82
N THR A 53 -1.74 -7.60 34.32
CA THR A 53 -0.31 -7.58 34.64
C THR A 53 0.19 -6.15 34.80
N ASP A 54 1.31 -6.01 35.49
CA ASP A 54 2.03 -4.76 35.69
C ASP A 54 3.43 -4.82 35.04
N ARG A 55 4.20 -3.73 35.09
CA ARG A 55 5.59 -3.70 34.61
C ARG A 55 6.54 -4.64 35.34
N SER A 56 6.13 -5.15 36.51
CA SER A 56 6.88 -6.16 37.26
C SER A 56 6.64 -7.58 36.74
N ARG A 57 5.80 -7.76 35.71
CA ARG A 57 5.48 -9.04 35.05
C ARG A 57 4.88 -10.06 36.01
N ARG A 58 3.92 -9.61 36.81
CA ARG A 58 3.16 -10.47 37.73
C ARG A 58 1.72 -10.63 37.21
N PRO A 59 1.48 -11.58 36.29
CA PRO A 59 0.16 -11.78 35.76
C PRO A 59 -0.77 -12.40 36.81
N VAL A 60 -2.00 -11.91 36.89
CA VAL A 60 -3.06 -12.43 37.75
C VAL A 60 -4.29 -12.70 36.93
N VAL A 61 -4.94 -13.85 37.16
CA VAL A 61 -6.23 -14.16 36.56
C VAL A 61 -7.31 -13.32 37.25
N VAL A 62 -7.97 -12.46 36.47
CA VAL A 62 -9.11 -11.66 36.92
C VAL A 62 -10.40 -12.47 36.77
N HIS A 63 -10.54 -13.14 35.63
CA HIS A 63 -11.70 -13.97 35.33
C HIS A 63 -11.32 -15.05 34.33
N GLY A 64 -11.82 -16.27 34.52
CA GLY A 64 -11.70 -17.34 33.54
C GLY A 64 -12.91 -18.24 33.62
N ASP A 65 -13.21 -18.92 32.52
CA ASP A 65 -14.28 -19.90 32.42
C ASP A 65 -13.70 -21.26 32.00
N PRO A 66 -14.12 -22.39 32.58
CA PRO A 66 -13.59 -23.70 32.25
C PRO A 66 -14.05 -24.23 30.88
N ASN A 67 -15.02 -23.59 30.23
CA ASN A 67 -15.67 -24.08 29.01
C ASN A 67 -15.49 -23.17 27.79
N ILE A 68 -15.13 -21.90 27.98
CA ILE A 68 -15.02 -20.91 26.91
C ILE A 68 -13.75 -20.04 27.05
N ASP A 69 -13.26 -19.55 25.91
CA ASP A 69 -12.22 -18.53 25.87
C ASP A 69 -12.77 -17.15 26.28
N CYS A 70 -12.14 -16.53 27.26
CA CYS A 70 -12.43 -15.16 27.66
C CYS A 70 -11.54 -14.18 26.89
N HIS A 71 -12.18 -13.35 26.07
CA HIS A 71 -11.55 -12.38 25.17
C HIS A 71 -12.09 -10.96 25.38
N SER A 72 -11.41 -9.99 24.77
CA SER A 72 -11.83 -8.58 24.66
C SER A 72 -12.23 -7.96 26.00
N PRO A 73 -11.32 -7.87 27.00
CA PRO A 73 -11.63 -7.21 28.25
C PRO A 73 -12.02 -5.74 28.00
N MET A 74 -13.22 -5.36 28.45
CA MET A 74 -13.72 -4.00 28.32
C MET A 74 -14.11 -3.44 29.69
N LEU A 75 -13.49 -2.32 30.06
CA LEU A 75 -13.80 -1.68 31.33
C LEU A 75 -15.07 -0.81 31.21
N VAL A 76 -16.08 -1.13 32.02
CA VAL A 76 -17.29 -0.32 32.14
C VAL A 76 -17.05 0.83 33.13
N LYS A 77 -16.57 1.97 32.62
CA LYS A 77 -16.41 3.21 33.38
C LYS A 77 -16.74 4.45 32.55
N PRO A 78 -17.12 5.58 33.18
CA PRO A 78 -17.17 6.87 32.49
C PRO A 78 -15.83 7.18 31.82
N ARG A 79 -15.87 7.71 30.58
CA ARG A 79 -14.68 8.16 29.85
C ARG A 79 -14.92 9.57 29.30
N PRO A 80 -13.90 10.45 29.29
CA PRO A 80 -13.98 11.71 28.58
C PRO A 80 -14.31 11.46 27.11
N ARG A 81 -15.28 12.19 26.57
CA ARG A 81 -15.59 12.15 25.14
C ARG A 81 -14.42 12.77 24.38
N PRO A 82 -13.81 12.06 23.40
CA PRO A 82 -12.77 12.66 22.56
C PRO A 82 -13.28 13.93 21.88
N PRO A 83 -12.42 14.96 21.67
CA PRO A 83 -12.81 16.16 20.93
C PRO A 83 -13.39 15.78 19.56
N ALA A 84 -14.54 16.36 19.22
CA ALA A 84 -15.09 16.22 17.87
C ALA A 84 -14.35 17.17 16.93
N LEU A 85 -13.69 16.63 15.90
CA LEU A 85 -13.10 17.42 14.84
C LEU A 85 -14.18 17.79 13.81
N ALA A 86 -14.11 19.01 13.27
CA ALA A 86 -14.99 19.42 12.19
C ALA A 86 -14.76 18.52 10.96
N ALA A 87 -15.85 18.13 10.29
CA ALA A 87 -15.74 17.33 9.07
C ALA A 87 -15.21 18.22 7.94
N GLY A 88 -14.02 17.90 7.42
CA GLY A 88 -13.43 18.61 6.26
C GLY A 88 -13.96 18.13 4.90
N ARG A 89 -14.78 17.07 4.86
CA ARG A 89 -15.29 16.49 3.62
C ARG A 89 -16.48 17.28 3.08
N GLU A 90 -16.51 17.47 1.76
CA GLU A 90 -17.65 18.01 1.04
C GLU A 90 -18.39 16.85 0.36
N SER A 91 -19.41 16.31 1.01
CA SER A 91 -20.05 15.04 0.58
C SER A 91 -20.72 15.06 -0.80
N GLN A 92 -20.88 16.24 -1.40
CA GLN A 92 -21.41 16.38 -2.77
C GLN A 92 -20.32 16.24 -3.85
N GLN A 93 -19.04 16.33 -3.47
CA GLN A 93 -17.92 16.16 -4.40
C GLN A 93 -17.69 14.67 -4.69
N THR A 94 -17.29 14.36 -5.91
CA THR A 94 -16.90 12.99 -6.32
C THR A 94 -15.38 12.83 -6.42
N THR A 95 -14.65 13.94 -6.34
CA THR A 95 -13.19 14.00 -6.42
C THR A 95 -12.58 14.54 -5.13
N GLY A 96 -11.29 14.30 -4.94
CA GLY A 96 -10.45 15.04 -4.01
C GLY A 96 -9.12 15.34 -4.67
N ARG A 97 -8.23 16.04 -3.95
CA ARG A 97 -6.98 16.54 -4.50
C ARG A 97 -5.76 16.10 -3.72
N PHE A 98 -4.64 16.01 -4.41
CA PHE A 98 -3.33 15.77 -3.82
C PHE A 98 -2.39 16.91 -4.16
N PHE A 99 -1.67 17.39 -3.14
CA PHE A 99 -0.62 18.40 -3.28
C PHE A 99 0.71 17.87 -2.76
N VAL A 100 1.65 17.66 -3.69
CA VAL A 100 3.03 17.26 -3.37
C VAL A 100 3.89 18.52 -3.37
N GLN A 101 4.52 18.83 -2.24
CA GLN A 101 5.35 20.03 -2.11
C GLN A 101 6.64 19.89 -2.92
N ASP A 102 7.34 18.77 -2.77
CA ASP A 102 8.61 18.51 -3.45
C ASP A 102 8.86 16.99 -3.51
N ILE A 103 8.61 16.38 -4.67
CA ILE A 103 8.70 14.93 -4.84
C ILE A 103 10.08 14.37 -4.47
N TYR A 104 11.15 15.17 -4.60
CA TYR A 104 12.52 14.75 -4.28
C TYR A 104 12.79 14.64 -2.78
N ARG A 105 11.85 15.01 -1.91
CA ARG A 105 11.90 14.71 -0.48
C ARG A 105 11.48 13.27 -0.23
N GLY A 106 12.47 12.36 -0.22
CA GLY A 106 12.28 10.93 -0.01
C GLY A 106 12.84 10.06 -1.15
N LEU A 107 13.01 10.65 -2.35
CA LEU A 107 13.63 9.99 -3.51
C LEU A 107 15.16 10.11 -3.47
N SER A 108 15.79 9.32 -2.59
CA SER A 108 17.25 9.28 -2.48
C SER A 108 17.88 8.69 -3.75
N GLY A 109 18.89 9.36 -4.31
CA GLY A 109 19.60 8.90 -5.52
C GLY A 109 18.95 9.27 -6.86
N VAL A 110 17.81 9.98 -6.85
CA VAL A 110 17.14 10.49 -8.06
C VAL A 110 17.57 11.92 -8.31
N GLU A 111 17.95 12.26 -9.55
CA GLU A 111 18.40 13.61 -9.87
C GLU A 111 17.24 14.59 -9.93
N ARG A 112 17.43 15.80 -9.39
CA ARG A 112 16.39 16.82 -9.46
C ARG A 112 16.12 17.19 -10.91
N GLY A 113 14.86 17.09 -11.31
CA GLY A 113 14.40 17.34 -12.65
C GLY A 113 14.25 16.07 -13.49
N GLU A 114 14.71 14.90 -13.02
CA GLU A 114 14.53 13.62 -13.69
C GLU A 114 13.04 13.26 -13.79
N VAL A 115 12.30 13.38 -12.68
CA VAL A 115 10.86 13.11 -12.65
C VAL A 115 10.10 14.20 -13.37
N LYS A 116 9.36 13.82 -14.42
CA LYS A 116 8.48 14.70 -15.21
C LYS A 116 7.01 14.47 -14.95
N TRP A 117 6.63 13.24 -14.58
CA TRP A 117 5.23 12.86 -14.42
C TRP A 117 4.99 12.07 -13.15
N LEU A 118 3.79 12.21 -12.60
CA LEU A 118 3.21 11.25 -11.67
C LEU A 118 2.12 10.49 -12.40
N ARG A 119 2.28 9.18 -12.52
CA ARG A 119 1.21 8.28 -12.96
C ARG A 119 0.32 7.94 -11.78
N VAL A 120 -0.99 8.08 -11.98
CA VAL A 120 -2.03 7.79 -10.99
C VAL A 120 -2.66 6.44 -11.34
N ILE A 121 -2.60 5.50 -10.40
CA ILE A 121 -3.11 4.15 -10.60
C ILE A 121 -4.08 3.79 -9.48
N GLU A 122 -5.21 3.20 -9.84
CA GLU A 122 -6.14 2.54 -8.92
C GLU A 122 -5.79 1.06 -8.79
N GLU A 123 -5.64 0.61 -7.55
CA GLU A 123 -5.65 -0.81 -7.20
C GLU A 123 -7.12 -1.26 -7.07
N THR A 124 -7.55 -2.19 -7.93
CA THR A 124 -8.96 -2.57 -7.97
C THR A 124 -9.32 -3.63 -6.93
N SER A 125 -10.54 -3.56 -6.41
CA SER A 125 -11.10 -4.60 -5.56
C SER A 125 -11.47 -5.83 -6.37
N ARG A 126 -11.21 -7.00 -5.79
CA ARG A 126 -11.72 -8.27 -6.32
C ARG A 126 -13.17 -8.44 -5.87
N VAL A 127 -14.09 -8.58 -6.83
CA VAL A 127 -15.54 -8.71 -6.56
C VAL A 127 -16.12 -10.05 -6.97
N SER A 128 -15.34 -10.88 -7.67
CA SER A 128 -15.72 -12.24 -8.07
C SER A 128 -15.31 -13.28 -7.03
N GLY A 129 -15.98 -14.44 -7.03
CA GLY A 129 -15.56 -15.60 -6.23
C GLY A 129 -14.28 -16.23 -6.77
N THR A 130 -13.45 -16.81 -5.89
CA THR A 130 -12.20 -17.48 -6.28
C THR A 130 -12.46 -18.71 -7.15
N PRO A 131 -11.84 -18.82 -8.35
CA PRO A 131 -11.89 -20.05 -9.14
C PRO A 131 -10.87 -21.11 -8.67
N GLY A 132 -10.05 -20.82 -7.66
CA GLY A 132 -8.79 -21.53 -7.40
C GLY A 132 -7.64 -20.95 -8.22
N GLY A 133 -6.39 -21.34 -7.97
CA GLY A 133 -5.28 -20.79 -8.75
C GLY A 133 -3.92 -21.45 -8.55
N ALA A 134 -3.02 -21.10 -9.47
CA ALA A 134 -1.59 -21.43 -9.47
C ALA A 134 -0.75 -20.18 -9.16
N TYR A 135 0.58 -20.32 -9.10
CA TYR A 135 1.53 -19.21 -8.88
C TYR A 135 1.26 -18.34 -7.64
N ASN A 136 0.75 -18.95 -6.56
CA ASN A 136 0.36 -18.26 -5.33
C ASN A 136 -0.69 -17.16 -5.58
N GLN A 137 -1.54 -17.32 -6.60
CA GLN A 137 -2.61 -16.38 -6.91
C GLN A 137 -3.98 -16.99 -6.63
N THR A 138 -4.86 -16.20 -6.02
CA THR A 138 -6.28 -16.56 -5.89
C THR A 138 -7.02 -16.52 -7.23
N PHE A 139 -6.54 -15.69 -8.16
CA PHE A 139 -7.00 -15.55 -9.55
C PHE A 139 -5.77 -15.41 -10.41
N LEU A 140 -5.68 -16.13 -11.52
CA LEU A 140 -4.55 -15.99 -12.45
C LEU A 140 -4.68 -14.66 -13.21
N VAL A 141 -4.09 -13.61 -12.65
CA VAL A 141 -3.95 -12.28 -13.28
C VAL A 141 -2.52 -12.10 -13.80
N SER A 142 -1.54 -12.76 -13.19
CA SER A 142 -0.14 -12.74 -13.65
C SER A 142 0.63 -13.97 -13.18
N ALA A 143 1.74 -14.29 -13.84
CA ALA A 143 2.72 -15.25 -13.33
C ALA A 143 3.69 -14.63 -12.29
N ALA A 144 3.73 -13.30 -12.17
CA ALA A 144 4.76 -12.54 -11.45
C ALA A 144 4.26 -11.84 -10.17
N LEU A 145 3.34 -12.45 -9.43
CA LEU A 145 2.83 -11.94 -8.14
C LEU A 145 2.14 -10.57 -8.21
N ALA A 146 1.61 -10.15 -9.37
CA ALA A 146 0.63 -9.08 -9.42
C ALA A 146 -0.73 -9.65 -8.99
N PHE A 147 -1.21 -9.21 -7.83
CA PHE A 147 -2.38 -9.78 -7.17
C PHE A 147 -3.71 -9.14 -7.60
N SER A 148 -3.70 -8.04 -8.33
CA SER A 148 -4.92 -7.36 -8.78
C SER A 148 -4.69 -6.73 -10.12
N VAL A 149 -5.78 -6.58 -10.88
CA VAL A 149 -5.78 -5.72 -12.06
C VAL A 149 -5.64 -4.27 -11.58
N LYS A 150 -4.80 -3.52 -12.29
CA LYS A 150 -4.51 -2.12 -12.03
C LYS A 150 -5.20 -1.27 -13.09
N ASP A 151 -5.84 -0.20 -12.67
CA ASP A 151 -6.47 0.77 -13.58
C ASP A 151 -5.65 2.07 -13.59
N PHE A 152 -5.03 2.36 -14.73
CA PHE A 152 -4.18 3.52 -14.93
C PHE A 152 -5.08 4.71 -15.28
N LEU A 153 -5.30 5.57 -14.31
CA LEU A 153 -6.15 6.75 -14.45
C LEU A 153 -5.49 7.84 -15.31
N GLY A 154 -4.18 7.77 -15.49
CA GLY A 154 -3.40 8.66 -16.35
C GLY A 154 -2.18 9.25 -15.65
N ILE A 155 -1.58 10.27 -16.28
CA ILE A 155 -0.41 11.00 -15.79
C ILE A 155 -0.74 12.47 -15.52
N VAL A 156 -0.04 13.04 -14.54
CA VAL A 156 -0.09 14.47 -14.19
C VAL A 156 1.32 15.04 -14.13
N PRO A 157 1.53 16.32 -14.49
CA PRO A 157 2.86 16.89 -14.57
C PRO A 157 3.47 17.15 -13.19
N VAL A 158 4.78 16.90 -13.09
CA VAL A 158 5.61 17.40 -11.99
C VAL A 158 6.27 18.69 -12.43
N GLN A 159 6.10 19.76 -11.66
CA GLN A 159 6.67 21.07 -11.95
C GLN A 159 8.20 21.04 -11.82
N PRO A 160 8.93 22.00 -12.42
CA PRO A 160 10.40 22.02 -12.37
C PRO A 160 11.01 22.07 -10.97
N ASP A 161 10.26 22.53 -9.97
CA ASP A 161 10.68 22.54 -8.56
C ASP A 161 10.31 21.26 -7.79
N GLY A 162 9.80 20.24 -8.49
CA GLY A 162 9.38 18.95 -7.92
C GLY A 162 7.97 18.94 -7.35
N SER A 163 7.24 20.05 -7.40
CA SER A 163 5.88 20.13 -6.88
C SER A 163 4.84 19.57 -7.86
N ALA A 164 3.72 19.07 -7.34
CA ALA A 164 2.59 18.61 -8.16
C ALA A 164 1.27 18.89 -7.44
N TYR A 165 0.22 19.24 -8.19
CA TYR A 165 -1.12 19.45 -7.66
C TYR A 165 -2.14 18.87 -8.62
N PHE A 166 -2.92 17.90 -8.18
CA PHE A 166 -3.80 17.15 -9.07
C PHE A 166 -5.07 16.66 -8.39
N GLU A 167 -6.13 16.51 -9.19
CA GLU A 167 -7.46 16.05 -8.81
C GLU A 167 -7.65 14.59 -9.24
N VAL A 168 -8.24 13.77 -8.38
CA VAL A 168 -8.48 12.34 -8.63
C VAL A 168 -9.83 11.90 -8.07
N PRO A 169 -10.39 10.78 -8.54
CA PRO A 169 -11.60 10.21 -7.97
C PRO A 169 -11.46 9.93 -6.47
N SER A 170 -12.49 10.28 -5.70
CA SER A 170 -12.57 9.97 -4.27
C SER A 170 -13.00 8.51 -4.02
N GLY A 171 -12.66 7.97 -2.84
CA GLY A 171 -13.05 6.62 -2.44
C GLY A 171 -12.36 5.49 -3.22
N ARG A 172 -11.27 5.78 -3.93
CA ARG A 172 -10.46 4.82 -4.67
C ARG A 172 -9.14 4.53 -3.97
N ALA A 173 -8.65 3.30 -4.06
CA ALA A 173 -7.33 2.91 -3.56
C ALA A 173 -6.25 3.31 -4.58
N LEU A 174 -5.73 4.53 -4.45
CA LEU A 174 -4.81 5.11 -5.41
C LEU A 174 -3.36 4.95 -4.96
N TYR A 175 -2.43 4.80 -5.90
CA TYR A 175 -1.00 4.95 -5.64
C TYR A 175 -0.33 5.62 -6.82
N PHE A 176 0.84 6.19 -6.58
CA PHE A 176 1.53 7.02 -7.56
C PHE A 176 2.88 6.42 -7.97
N GLN A 177 3.21 6.61 -9.24
CA GLN A 177 4.51 6.26 -9.80
C GLN A 177 5.18 7.53 -10.35
N ALA A 178 6.40 7.79 -9.90
CA ALA A 178 7.25 8.83 -10.46
C ALA A 178 7.83 8.33 -11.78
N LEU A 179 7.63 9.10 -12.86
CA LEU A 179 8.13 8.77 -14.19
C LEU A 179 9.09 9.83 -14.71
N ASP A 180 10.09 9.40 -15.48
CA ASP A 180 11.00 10.28 -16.18
C ASP A 180 10.39 10.89 -17.46
N ALA A 181 11.21 11.55 -18.28
CA ALA A 181 10.76 12.20 -19.51
C ALA A 181 10.27 11.21 -20.57
N GLU A 182 10.79 9.98 -20.57
CA GLU A 182 10.42 8.90 -21.49
C GLU A 182 9.26 8.05 -20.97
N GLY A 183 8.72 8.35 -19.78
CA GLY A 183 7.62 7.60 -19.16
C GLY A 183 8.08 6.32 -18.45
N ARG A 184 9.38 6.14 -18.20
CA ARG A 184 9.93 5.00 -17.47
C ARG A 184 9.76 5.22 -15.97
N LEU A 185 9.56 4.12 -15.25
CA LEU A 185 9.38 4.15 -13.80
C LEU A 185 10.70 4.51 -13.09
N VAL A 186 10.69 5.62 -12.36
CA VAL A 186 11.77 6.03 -11.45
C VAL A 186 11.54 5.44 -10.06
N GLN A 187 10.32 5.57 -9.54
CA GLN A 187 9.94 5.04 -8.23
C GLN A 187 8.44 4.77 -8.16
N SER A 188 8.05 3.67 -7.51
CA SER A 188 6.65 3.35 -7.23
C SER A 188 6.35 3.43 -5.74
N MET A 189 5.22 4.05 -5.38
CA MET A 189 4.61 3.82 -4.09
C MET A 189 4.28 2.33 -3.91
N ARG A 190 4.51 1.80 -2.70
CA ARG A 190 4.22 0.40 -2.33
C ARG A 190 2.99 0.25 -1.43
N THR A 191 2.21 1.31 -1.30
CA THR A 191 0.97 1.36 -0.52
C THR A 191 -0.01 2.27 -1.25
N PHE A 192 -1.28 2.21 -0.85
CA PHE A 192 -2.31 3.06 -1.42
C PHE A 192 -2.66 4.23 -0.49
N VAL A 193 -3.26 5.23 -1.09
CA VAL A 193 -3.82 6.43 -0.48
C VAL A 193 -5.21 6.67 -1.09
N GLN A 194 -6.08 7.34 -0.37
CA GLN A 194 -7.41 7.69 -0.86
C GLN A 194 -7.60 9.19 -0.81
N ALA A 195 -8.26 9.73 -1.84
CA ALA A 195 -8.78 11.08 -1.82
C ALA A 195 -10.13 11.11 -1.09
N ALA A 196 -10.30 12.08 -0.19
CA ALA A 196 -11.59 12.36 0.42
C ALA A 196 -12.34 13.42 -0.43
N PRO A 197 -13.68 13.34 -0.54
CA PRO A 197 -14.49 14.30 -1.29
C PRO A 197 -14.21 15.76 -0.93
N GLY A 198 -13.79 16.56 -1.92
CA GLY A 198 -13.51 18.00 -1.80
C GLY A 198 -12.23 18.36 -1.02
N VAL A 199 -11.56 17.37 -0.43
CA VAL A 199 -10.40 17.60 0.44
C VAL A 199 -9.12 17.60 -0.38
N THR A 200 -8.20 18.52 -0.05
CA THR A 200 -6.81 18.46 -0.51
C THR A 200 -5.94 17.80 0.54
N ARG A 201 -5.32 16.67 0.20
CA ARG A 201 -4.30 16.01 1.03
C ARG A 201 -2.91 16.44 0.55
N SER A 202 -2.08 16.92 1.48
CA SER A 202 -0.70 17.33 1.16
C SER A 202 0.34 16.32 1.65
N CYS A 203 1.38 16.11 0.85
CA CYS A 203 2.59 15.38 1.20
C CYS A 203 3.80 16.34 1.08
N ILE A 204 4.82 16.15 1.92
CA ILE A 204 6.07 16.93 1.79
C ILE A 204 6.85 16.43 0.58
N GLY A 205 6.86 15.11 0.35
CA GLY A 205 7.45 14.49 -0.82
C GLY A 205 6.94 13.08 -1.07
N CYS A 206 7.76 12.25 -1.71
CA CYS A 206 7.41 10.88 -2.05
C CYS A 206 8.21 9.94 -1.16
N HIS A 207 7.58 9.47 -0.07
CA HIS A 207 8.17 8.59 0.95
C HIS A 207 9.15 9.31 1.91
N GLU A 208 8.80 10.55 2.28
CA GLU A 208 9.49 11.33 3.30
C GLU A 208 9.42 10.68 4.70
N TYR A 209 10.30 11.14 5.60
CA TYR A 209 10.22 10.75 7.01
C TYR A 209 8.90 11.21 7.63
N LYS A 210 8.15 10.27 8.22
CA LYS A 210 6.77 10.50 8.71
C LYS A 210 6.64 11.54 9.82
N TYR A 211 7.72 11.82 10.55
CA TYR A 211 7.77 12.86 11.59
C TYR A 211 8.50 14.12 11.11
N GLY A 212 8.79 14.22 9.81
CA GLY A 212 9.32 15.43 9.20
C GLY A 212 8.24 16.52 9.13
N ALA A 213 8.65 17.76 9.31
CA ALA A 213 7.81 18.93 9.06
C ALA A 213 8.12 19.51 7.68
N ALA A 214 7.12 20.13 7.06
CA ALA A 214 7.31 20.90 5.85
C ALA A 214 8.30 22.04 6.14
N ALA A 215 9.30 22.22 5.27
CA ALA A 215 10.23 23.33 5.41
C ALA A 215 9.52 24.65 5.07
N ALA A 216 9.71 25.69 5.89
CA ALA A 216 9.30 27.05 5.55
C ALA A 216 10.14 27.55 4.37
N ARG A 217 9.61 27.40 3.15
CA ARG A 217 10.23 27.79 1.89
C ARG A 217 9.30 28.68 1.09
N THR A 218 9.85 29.26 0.02
CA THR A 218 9.07 29.83 -1.09
C THR A 218 7.93 28.88 -1.46
N PRO A 219 6.70 29.39 -1.70
CA PRO A 219 5.59 28.56 -2.12
C PRO A 219 5.97 27.71 -3.33
N PRO A 220 5.69 26.39 -3.32
CA PRO A 220 5.96 25.54 -4.47
C PRO A 220 5.21 26.04 -5.71
N LYS A 221 5.74 25.82 -6.91
CA LYS A 221 5.18 26.29 -8.17
C LYS A 221 3.77 25.78 -8.44
N ALA A 222 3.41 24.62 -7.90
CA ALA A 222 2.05 24.08 -7.97
C ALA A 222 1.06 24.78 -7.03
N TYR A 223 1.53 25.59 -6.07
CA TYR A 223 0.68 26.28 -5.10
C TYR A 223 -0.15 27.39 -5.76
N GLY A 224 -1.43 27.48 -5.40
CA GLY A 224 -2.36 28.49 -5.92
C GLY A 224 -2.79 28.30 -7.38
N ARG A 225 -2.37 27.21 -8.02
CA ARG A 225 -2.85 26.80 -9.35
C ARG A 225 -4.10 25.94 -9.21
N GLU A 226 -4.85 25.80 -10.30
CA GLU A 226 -5.86 24.75 -10.41
C GLU A 226 -5.20 23.36 -10.45
N PRO A 227 -5.85 22.33 -9.87
CA PRO A 227 -5.31 20.98 -9.88
C PRO A 227 -5.36 20.39 -11.29
N ASP A 228 -4.26 19.78 -11.71
CA ASP A 228 -4.19 19.03 -12.95
C ASP A 228 -5.11 17.81 -12.89
N ARG A 229 -5.73 17.45 -14.02
CA ARG A 229 -6.48 16.19 -14.16
C ARG A 229 -5.62 15.16 -14.86
N PRO A 230 -5.63 13.88 -14.41
CA PRO A 230 -4.95 12.80 -15.11
C PRO A 230 -5.29 12.80 -16.59
N GLN A 231 -4.24 12.81 -17.42
CA GLN A 231 -4.35 12.66 -18.86
C GLN A 231 -3.95 11.24 -19.26
N PRO A 232 -4.57 10.66 -20.31
CA PRO A 232 -4.13 9.37 -20.83
C PRO A 232 -2.64 9.37 -21.17
N GLU A 233 -1.99 8.22 -21.00
CA GLU A 233 -0.64 7.98 -21.49
C GLU A 233 -0.63 7.81 -23.02
N SER A 234 0.55 7.66 -23.62
CA SER A 234 0.71 7.44 -25.06
C SER A 234 -0.03 6.21 -25.58
N TRP A 235 -0.26 5.21 -24.72
CA TRP A 235 -1.03 4.00 -25.00
C TRP A 235 -2.49 4.07 -24.53
N GLY A 236 -2.90 5.16 -23.86
CA GLY A 236 -4.25 5.37 -23.34
C GLY A 236 -4.32 5.38 -21.80
N SER A 237 -5.47 4.97 -21.29
CA SER A 237 -5.80 4.83 -19.85
C SER A 237 -6.60 3.54 -19.68
N GLY A 238 -6.74 3.03 -18.47
CA GLY A 238 -7.42 1.77 -18.23
C GLY A 238 -6.48 0.70 -17.67
N PHE A 239 -6.85 -0.56 -17.85
CA PHE A 239 -5.97 -1.69 -17.57
C PHE A 239 -5.04 -1.98 -18.75
N VAL A 240 -3.93 -2.66 -18.46
CA VAL A 240 -3.08 -3.26 -19.48
C VAL A 240 -3.42 -4.74 -19.57
N ASP A 241 -3.88 -5.18 -20.73
CA ASP A 241 -4.20 -6.58 -21.01
C ASP A 241 -3.19 -7.16 -22.00
N TYR A 242 -2.43 -8.15 -21.55
CA TYR A 242 -1.30 -8.67 -22.32
C TYR A 242 -1.74 -9.30 -23.67
N PRO A 243 -2.75 -10.20 -23.72
CA PRO A 243 -3.15 -10.82 -24.98
C PRO A 243 -3.68 -9.84 -26.02
N SER A 244 -4.43 -8.81 -25.62
CA SER A 244 -5.00 -7.84 -26.57
C SER A 244 -4.10 -6.65 -26.89
N MET A 245 -3.18 -6.28 -26.00
CA MET A 245 -2.36 -5.07 -26.16
C MET A 245 -0.88 -5.37 -26.47
N VAL A 246 -0.32 -6.43 -25.88
CA VAL A 246 1.12 -6.74 -26.02
C VAL A 246 1.36 -7.80 -27.08
N GLN A 247 0.62 -8.91 -27.06
CA GLN A 247 0.82 -9.99 -28.04
C GLN A 247 0.76 -9.50 -29.51
N PRO A 248 -0.17 -8.63 -29.94
CA PRO A 248 -0.20 -8.17 -31.33
C PRO A 248 1.04 -7.37 -31.75
N LEU A 249 1.72 -6.73 -30.80
CA LEU A 249 2.99 -6.06 -31.04
C LEU A 249 4.10 -7.09 -31.28
N LEU A 250 4.13 -8.16 -30.46
CA LEU A 250 5.07 -9.27 -30.64
C LEU A 250 4.81 -10.01 -31.95
N ASP A 251 3.55 -10.27 -32.31
CA ASP A 251 3.18 -10.92 -33.56
C ASP A 251 3.71 -10.15 -34.78
N LYS A 252 3.59 -8.82 -34.74
CA LYS A 252 4.02 -7.94 -35.83
C LYS A 252 5.54 -7.78 -35.92
N HIS A 253 6.23 -7.73 -34.78
CA HIS A 253 7.62 -7.26 -34.72
C HIS A 253 8.63 -8.31 -34.26
N CYS A 254 8.20 -9.44 -33.69
CA CYS A 254 9.08 -10.41 -33.02
C CYS A 254 8.84 -11.85 -33.49
N VAL A 255 7.58 -12.27 -33.61
CA VAL A 255 7.22 -13.70 -33.82
C VAL A 255 7.85 -14.28 -35.08
N LYS A 256 8.02 -13.50 -36.15
CA LYS A 256 8.66 -13.97 -37.39
C LYS A 256 9.96 -14.75 -37.13
N CYS A 257 10.81 -14.25 -36.22
CA CYS A 257 12.08 -14.88 -35.84
C CYS A 257 12.00 -15.69 -34.54
N HIS A 258 10.97 -15.48 -33.72
CA HIS A 258 10.83 -16.04 -32.37
C HIS A 258 9.53 -16.85 -32.24
N GLY A 259 9.45 -18.00 -32.93
CA GLY A 259 8.28 -18.89 -32.93
C GLY A 259 7.54 -18.97 -34.28
N GLY A 260 7.95 -18.19 -35.26
CA GLY A 260 7.33 -18.10 -36.59
C GLY A 260 8.14 -18.80 -37.69
N GLU A 261 7.97 -18.35 -38.93
CA GLU A 261 8.52 -18.99 -40.13
C GLU A 261 10.06 -19.10 -40.14
N GLU A 262 10.77 -18.18 -39.48
CA GLU A 262 12.24 -18.21 -39.41
C GLU A 262 12.76 -19.03 -38.21
N GLY A 263 11.87 -19.67 -37.47
CA GLY A 263 12.19 -20.56 -36.36
C GLY A 263 12.12 -19.89 -34.99
N ILE A 264 12.91 -20.40 -34.03
CA ILE A 264 12.93 -19.96 -32.63
C ILE A 264 14.32 -19.40 -32.32
N ALA A 265 14.56 -18.16 -32.75
CA ALA A 265 15.83 -17.48 -32.53
C ALA A 265 16.16 -17.40 -31.03
N ALA A 266 17.42 -17.67 -30.69
CA ALA A 266 17.93 -17.72 -29.32
C ALA A 266 17.16 -18.66 -28.37
N GLY A 267 16.38 -19.62 -28.88
CA GLY A 267 15.58 -20.53 -28.06
C GLY A 267 14.39 -19.86 -27.36
N LEU A 268 14.01 -18.65 -27.79
CA LEU A 268 12.91 -17.87 -27.24
C LEU A 268 11.70 -17.92 -28.19
N ASP A 269 10.60 -18.53 -27.75
CA ASP A 269 9.33 -18.57 -28.46
C ASP A 269 8.40 -17.47 -27.92
N LEU A 270 8.01 -16.53 -28.78
CA LEU A 270 7.16 -15.38 -28.46
C LEU A 270 5.78 -15.48 -29.14
N SER A 271 5.40 -16.66 -29.62
CA SER A 271 4.09 -16.89 -30.22
C SER A 271 2.95 -16.76 -29.20
N GLY A 272 1.76 -16.40 -29.69
CA GLY A 272 0.57 -16.21 -28.86
C GLY A 272 -0.20 -17.49 -28.52
N GLY A 273 0.38 -18.67 -28.74
CA GLY A 273 -0.28 -19.94 -28.42
C GLY A 273 -0.56 -20.07 -26.92
N TRP A 274 -1.68 -20.69 -26.54
CA TRP A 274 -2.04 -20.89 -25.13
C TRP A 274 -1.29 -22.07 -24.51
N THR A 275 -0.83 -21.89 -23.28
CA THR A 275 -0.31 -22.93 -22.39
C THR A 275 -1.41 -23.35 -21.40
N GLU A 276 -1.04 -24.02 -20.30
CA GLU A 276 -1.98 -24.35 -19.22
C GLU A 276 -2.57 -23.10 -18.53
N HIS A 277 -1.79 -22.00 -18.45
CA HIS A 277 -2.15 -20.85 -17.63
C HIS A 277 -2.11 -19.51 -18.37
N PHE A 278 -1.21 -19.33 -19.34
CA PHE A 278 -1.04 -18.07 -20.07
C PHE A 278 -0.76 -18.33 -21.56
N SER A 279 -0.13 -17.38 -22.26
CA SER A 279 0.38 -17.58 -23.62
C SER A 279 1.87 -17.93 -23.57
N ILE A 280 2.37 -18.61 -24.60
CA ILE A 280 3.79 -19.00 -24.72
C ILE A 280 4.69 -17.78 -24.53
N SER A 281 4.39 -16.67 -25.21
CA SER A 281 5.18 -15.45 -25.08
C SER A 281 5.18 -14.86 -23.67
N TYR A 282 4.06 -14.92 -22.96
CA TYR A 282 3.93 -14.38 -21.60
C TYR A 282 4.79 -15.17 -20.61
N GLU A 283 4.86 -16.49 -20.77
CA GLU A 283 5.67 -17.34 -19.88
C GLU A 283 7.17 -17.27 -20.20
N ASN A 284 7.53 -16.83 -21.41
CA ASN A 284 8.92 -16.67 -21.85
C ASN A 284 9.53 -15.30 -21.50
N LEU A 285 8.73 -14.32 -21.05
CA LEU A 285 9.15 -12.97 -20.68
C LEU A 285 9.10 -12.73 -19.16
#